data_AF-A0A820K5P8-F1
#
_entry.id   AF-A0A820K5P8-F1
#
_cell.length_a   1.000
_cell.length_b   1.000
_cell.length_c   1.000
_cell.angle_alpha   90.00
_cell.angle_beta   90.00
_cell.angle_gamma   90.00
#
_symmetry.space_group_name_H-M   'P 1'
#
loop_
_entity.id
_entity.type
_entity.pdbx_description
1 polymer ?
#
loop_
_entity_poly.entity_id
_entity_poly.type
_entity_poly.pdbx_seq_one_letter_code
_entity_poly.pdbx_strand_id
1 'polypeptide(L)' 'IDSYRIMVLSNGMLVEFDSPQVLLSNANSHFTLLVEQTGAAEAEYLRTLANSSESYTRNS' A
#
# COMPACT_ATOMS: atom_id res chain seq x y z
N ILE A 1 13.82 7.85 -8.34
CA ILE A 1 13.66 8.69 -7.13
C ILE A 1 12.77 7.92 -6.17
N ASP A 2 13.09 7.97 -4.88
CA ASP A 2 12.62 7.07 -3.83
C ASP A 2 11.08 6.94 -3.83
N SER A 3 10.56 5.77 -4.19
CA SER A 3 9.13 5.49 -4.13
C SER A 3 8.69 5.55 -2.67
N TYR A 4 7.69 6.37 -2.35
CA TYR A 4 7.15 6.50 -1.00
C TYR A 4 6.83 5.10 -0.44
N ARG A 5 7.62 4.67 0.55
CA ARG A 5 7.45 3.37 1.20
C ARG A 5 6.51 3.52 2.39
N ILE A 6 5.71 2.49 2.62
CA ILE A 6 4.84 2.40 3.77
C ILE A 6 5.52 1.52 4.81
N MET A 7 5.54 2.02 6.05
CA MET A 7 5.98 1.28 7.21
C MET A 7 4.74 0.75 7.94
N VAL A 8 4.61 -0.57 8.03
CA VAL A 8 3.53 -1.21 8.79
C VAL A 8 4.09 -1.75 10.09
N LEU A 9 3.49 -1.36 11.20
CA LEU A 9 3.85 -1.79 12.53
C LEU A 9 2.78 -2.70 13.12
N SER A 10 3.20 -3.75 13.81
CA SER A 10 2.34 -4.60 14.64
C SER A 10 3.01 -4.82 15.99
N ASN A 11 2.28 -4.59 17.08
CA ASN A 11 2.81 -4.67 18.45
C ASN A 11 4.12 -3.88 18.66
N GLY A 12 4.24 -2.72 18.01
CA GLY A 12 5.43 -1.85 18.07
C GLY A 12 6.62 -2.33 17.23
N MET A 13 6.48 -3.42 16.48
CA MET A 13 7.53 -4.00 15.65
C MET A 13 7.25 -3.77 14.17
N LEU A 14 8.31 -3.52 13.38
CA LEU A 14 8.22 -3.43 11.93
C LEU A 14 7.88 -4.79 11.32
N VAL A 15 6.73 -4.87 10.62
CA VAL A 15 6.28 -6.10 9.95
C VAL A 15 6.35 -6.00 8.43
N GLU A 16 6.17 -4.81 7.85
CA GLU A 16 6.28 -4.59 6.40
C GLU A 16 6.91 -3.23 6.10
N PHE A 17 7.75 -3.18 5.05
CA PHE A 17 8.39 -1.95 4.58
C PHE A 17 8.65 -1.98 3.07
N ASP A 18 7.68 -1.54 2.28
CA ASP A 18 7.81 -1.49 0.82
C ASP A 18 6.85 -0.45 0.21
N SER A 19 6.84 -0.34 -1.12
CA SER A 19 5.88 0.50 -1.83
C SER A 19 4.44 -0.01 -1.66
N PRO A 20 3.44 0.88 -1.68
CA PRO A 20 2.04 0.47 -1.52
C PRO A 20 1.60 -0.56 -2.58
N GLN A 21 2.10 -0.47 -3.81
CA GLN A 21 1.75 -1.43 -4.87
C GLN A 21 2.27 -2.83 -4.56
N VAL A 22 3.52 -2.93 -4.06
CA VAL A 22 4.12 -4.21 -3.66
C VAL A 22 3.34 -4.80 -2.50
N LEU A 23 3.07 -4.01 -1.45
CA LEU A 23 2.34 -4.48 -0.27
C LEU A 23 0.90 -4.90 -0.61
N LEU A 24 0.21 -4.15 -1.48
CA LEU A 24 -1.17 -4.46 -1.91
C LEU A 24 -1.27 -5.62 -2.90
N SER A 25 -0.17 -6.01 -3.55
CA SER A 25 -0.15 -7.17 -4.45
C SER A 25 -0.31 -8.49 -3.71
N ASN A 26 0.01 -8.53 -2.42
CA ASN A 26 -0.19 -9.68 -1.55
C ASN A 26 -1.51 -9.52 -0.77
N ALA A 27 -2.50 -10.36 -1.10
CA ALA A 27 -3.80 -10.37 -0.44
C ALA A 27 -3.73 -10.63 1.08
N ASN A 28 -2.66 -11.26 1.57
CA ASN A 28 -2.47 -11.60 2.98
C ASN A 28 -1.49 -10.66 3.71
N SER A 29 -1.03 -9.57 3.08
CA SER A 29 -0.18 -8.59 3.75
C SER A 29 -0.94 -7.84 4.84
N HIS A 30 -0.24 -7.42 5.89
CA HIS A 30 -0.80 -6.57 6.93
C HIS A 30 -1.37 -5.28 6.32
N PHE A 31 -0.67 -4.67 5.38
CA PHE A 31 -1.16 -3.49 4.70
C PHE A 31 -2.47 -3.74 3.93
N THR A 32 -2.59 -4.85 3.19
CA THR A 32 -3.83 -5.20 2.49
C THR A 32 -4.99 -5.36 3.46
N LEU A 33 -4.78 -6.07 4.57
CA LEU A 33 -5.81 -6.29 5.58
C LEU A 33 -6.24 -4.97 6.25
N LEU A 34 -5.30 -4.04 6.50
CA LEU A 34 -5.60 -2.71 7.02
C LEU A 34 -6.43 -1.89 6.02
N VAL A 35 -6.12 -1.97 4.73
CA VAL A 35 -6.89 -1.31 3.67
C VAL A 35 -8.30 -1.90 3.56
N GLU A 36 -8.47 -3.21 3.70
CA GLU A 36 -9.80 -3.84 3.65
C GLU A 36 -10.68 -3.47 4.85
N GLN A 37 -10.08 -3.21 6.01
CA GLN A 37 -10.80 -2.79 7.22
C GLN A 37 -11.42 -1.39 7.13
N THR A 38 -11.04 -0.55 6.15
CA THR A 38 -11.65 0.76 5.94
C THR A 38 -13.03 0.70 5.26
N GLY A 39 -13.41 -0.49 4.76
CA GLY A 39 -14.65 -0.72 4.03
C GLY A 39 -14.46 -0.66 2.50
N ALA A 40 -15.36 -1.33 1.77
CA ALA A 40 -15.16 -1.63 0.35
C ALA A 40 -14.89 -0.41 -0.54
N ALA A 41 -15.65 0.68 -0.37
CA ALA A 41 -15.49 1.89 -1.17
C ALA A 41 -14.14 2.60 -0.93
N GLU A 42 -13.73 2.69 0.33
CA GLU A 42 -12.46 3.31 0.71
C GLU A 42 -11.27 2.42 0.30
N ALA A 43 -11.41 1.10 0.46
CA ALA A 43 -10.40 0.14 0.02
C ALA A 43 -10.14 0.23 -1.49
N GLU A 44 -11.18 0.35 -2.31
CA GLU A 44 -11.06 0.53 -3.76
C GLU A 44 -10.39 1.87 -4.12
N TYR A 45 -10.78 2.95 -3.44
CA TYR A 45 -10.15 4.26 -3.61
C TYR A 45 -8.65 4.23 -3.28
N LEU A 46 -8.27 3.66 -2.13
CA LEU A 46 -6.87 3.55 -1.70
C LEU A 46 -6.03 2.70 -2.66
N ARG A 47 -6.57 1.61 -3.19
CA ARG A 47 -5.90 0.78 -4.21
C ARG A 47 -5.68 1.57 -5.51
N THR A 48 -6.66 2.36 -5.92
CA THR A 48 -6.54 3.22 -7.11
C THR A 48 -5.48 4.30 -6.91
N LEU A 49 -5.44 4.92 -5.73
CA LEU A 49 -4.43 5.92 -5.38
C LEU A 49 -3.01 5.33 -5.41
N ALA A 50 -2.82 4.15 -4.82
CA ALA A 50 -1.54 3.44 -4.84
C ALA A 50 -1.06 3.20 -6.28
N ASN A 51 -1.93 2.70 -7.17
CA ASN A 51 -1.54 2.38 -8.55
C ASN A 51 -1.37 3.62 -9.44
N SER A 52 -2.12 4.70 -9.21
CA SER A 52 -1.97 5.95 -9.98
C SER A 52 -0.63 6.64 -9.73
N SER A 53 -0.09 6.56 -8.51
CA SER A 53 1.21 7.14 -8.15
C SER A 53 2.40 6.50 -8.89
N GLU A 54 2.27 5.26 -9.33
CA GLU A 54 3.29 4.54 -10.12
C GLU A 54 3.42 5.11 -11.55
N SER A 55 2.31 5.64 -12.09
CA SER A 55 2.22 6.17 -13.45
C SER A 55 3.03 7.46 -13.66
N TYR A 56 3.17 8.29 -12.60
CA TYR A 56 4.00 9.50 -12.66
C TYR A 56 5.50 9.19 -12.74
N THR A 57 5.94 8.05 -12.21
CA THR A 57 7.37 7.71 -12.14
C THR A 57 7.87 7.01 -13.41
N ARG A 58 6.97 6.42 -14.20
CA ARG A 58 7.34 5.67 -15.42
C ARG A 58 7.59 6.53 -16.66
N ASN A 59 7.30 7.84 -16.60
CA ASN A 59 7.34 8.73 -17.76
C ASN A 59 8.28 9.94 -17.58
N SER A 60 9.27 9.84 -16.68
CA SER A 60 10.31 10.85 -16.39
C SER A 60 11.71 10.25 -16.47
#